data_AF-A0A6L8U4T3-F1
#
_entry.id   AF-A0A6L8U4T3-F1
#
_cell.length_a   1.000
_cell.length_b   1.000
_cell.length_c   1.000
_cell.angle_alpha   90.00
_cell.angle_beta   90.00
_cell.angle_gamma   90.00
#
_symmetry.space_group_name_H-M   'P 1'
#
loop_
_entity.id
_entity.type
_entity.pdbx_description
1 polymer ?
#
loop_
_entity_poly.entity_id
_entity_poly.type
_entity_poly.pdbx_seq_one_letter_code
_entity_poly.pdbx_strand_id
1 'polypeptide(L)'
;MKRTILLVQSIITLLGAGHIALAQRDYEPEYLFDTKKVKLTVFGNTSDEFSFVDGANAYSIGSSGAFLFNYQYFIGMYNLDVQSDIMRDNIYPNGHHPVTNPLDPQYVYNSISFHHGGLWLGYIHKPNKLLHWGADLKVGMGIIALYDRDLEMSVFNEHHKDWISVIQPEVNIEFNFTRWFRIGLGLGYRQVFGVDNTEYTNDQGQSVRLFEPGQFSSPTGTIKFLVGGFAPRPHGKNNRFGENGFD
;
A
#
# COMPACT_ATOMS: atom_id res chain seq x y z
N MET A 1 -11.34 -38.46 -40.91
CA MET A 1 -11.07 -38.50 -39.44
C MET A 1 -11.39 -37.22 -38.66
N LYS A 2 -11.70 -36.06 -39.28
CA LYS A 2 -12.01 -34.82 -38.53
C LYS A 2 -13.49 -34.62 -38.13
N ARG A 3 -14.43 -35.42 -38.67
CA ARG A 3 -15.87 -35.28 -38.38
C ARG A 3 -16.36 -36.10 -37.18
N THR A 4 -15.64 -37.14 -36.76
CA THR A 4 -16.02 -37.98 -35.61
C THR A 4 -15.62 -37.36 -34.26
N ILE A 5 -14.59 -36.50 -34.25
CA ILE A 5 -14.11 -35.83 -33.03
C ILE A 5 -15.06 -34.71 -32.56
N LEU A 6 -15.75 -34.05 -33.50
CA LEU A 6 -16.70 -32.98 -33.19
C LEU A 6 -17.99 -33.48 -32.51
N LEU A 7 -18.45 -34.70 -32.80
CA LEU A 7 -19.64 -35.28 -32.16
C LEU A 7 -19.37 -35.73 -30.72
N VAL A 8 -18.15 -36.17 -30.42
CA VAL A 8 -17.76 -36.58 -29.06
C VAL A 8 -17.59 -35.36 -28.14
N GLN A 9 -17.09 -34.23 -28.66
CA GLN A 9 -17.04 -32.99 -27.89
C GLN A 9 -18.44 -32.46 -27.54
N SER A 10 -19.39 -32.48 -28.49
CA SER A 10 -20.77 -32.01 -28.24
C SER A 10 -21.52 -32.81 -27.17
N ILE A 11 -21.27 -34.12 -27.08
CA ILE A 11 -21.88 -34.99 -26.07
C ILE A 11 -21.29 -34.75 -24.68
N ILE A 12 -19.99 -34.45 -24.58
CA ILE A 12 -19.33 -34.09 -23.31
C ILE A 12 -19.82 -32.72 -22.81
N THR A 13 -20.06 -31.75 -23.69
CA THR A 13 -20.61 -30.43 -23.31
C THR A 13 -22.07 -30.54 -22.84
N LEU A 14 -22.88 -31.41 -23.45
CA LEU A 14 -24.26 -31.64 -23.01
C LEU A 14 -24.37 -32.44 -21.70
N LEU A 15 -23.47 -33.42 -21.46
CA LEU A 15 -23.42 -34.15 -20.19
C LEU A 15 -22.90 -33.29 -19.03
N GLY A 16 -22.00 -32.32 -19.30
CA GLY A 16 -21.55 -31.35 -18.31
C GLY A 16 -22.62 -30.31 -17.93
N ALA A 17 -23.48 -29.90 -18.87
CA ALA A 17 -24.56 -28.96 -18.59
C ALA A 17 -25.72 -29.58 -17.78
N GLY A 18 -25.95 -30.89 -17.92
CA GLY A 18 -27.03 -31.60 -17.22
C GLY A 18 -26.82 -31.80 -15.72
N HIS A 19 -25.57 -31.74 -15.23
CA HIS A 19 -25.26 -31.92 -13.80
C HIS A 19 -25.27 -30.62 -12.98
N ILE A 20 -25.29 -29.44 -13.61
CA ILE A 20 -25.39 -28.17 -12.90
C ILE A 20 -26.86 -27.80 -12.62
N ALA A 21 -27.82 -28.40 -13.33
CA ALA A 21 -29.24 -28.06 -13.21
C ALA A 21 -30.03 -28.87 -12.15
N LEU A 22 -29.43 -29.89 -11.51
CA LEU A 22 -30.12 -30.77 -10.55
C LEU A 22 -29.36 -30.92 -9.23
N ALA A 23 -28.99 -29.80 -8.61
CA ALA A 23 -28.55 -29.78 -7.20
C ALA A 23 -28.57 -28.37 -6.58
N GLN A 24 -29.56 -27.52 -6.90
CA GLN A 24 -29.89 -26.40 -6.01
C GLN A 24 -30.95 -26.91 -5.02
N ARG A 25 -30.51 -27.71 -4.04
CA ARG A 25 -31.19 -27.71 -2.75
C ARG A 25 -30.94 -26.32 -2.16
N ASP A 26 -31.95 -25.72 -1.55
CA ASP A 26 -31.86 -24.49 -0.76
C ASP A 26 -30.95 -24.72 0.47
N TYR A 27 -29.66 -24.91 0.23
CA TYR A 27 -28.63 -24.85 1.24
C TYR A 27 -28.33 -23.37 1.41
N GLU A 28 -29.03 -22.70 2.33
CA GLU A 28 -28.54 -21.45 2.87
C GLU A 28 -27.40 -21.83 3.84
N PRO A 29 -26.12 -21.67 3.46
CA PRO A 29 -25.03 -21.92 4.40
C PRO A 29 -25.21 -21.04 5.64
N GLU A 30 -25.12 -21.65 6.81
CA GLU A 30 -25.09 -20.92 8.07
C GLU A 30 -23.76 -20.15 8.16
N TYR A 31 -23.84 -18.84 8.29
CA TYR A 31 -22.68 -17.99 8.49
C TYR A 31 -22.54 -17.68 9.98
N LEU A 32 -21.31 -17.71 10.48
CA LEU A 32 -20.99 -17.29 11.85
C LEU A 32 -21.39 -15.83 12.14
N PHE A 33 -21.53 -15.02 11.09
CA PHE A 33 -21.95 -13.62 11.19
C PHE A 33 -23.20 -13.35 10.35
N ASP A 34 -24.15 -12.60 10.92
CA ASP A 34 -25.32 -12.10 10.20
C ASP A 34 -24.91 -11.04 9.17
N THR A 35 -24.68 -11.49 7.94
CA THR A 35 -24.24 -10.65 6.82
C THR A 35 -25.31 -9.67 6.37
N LYS A 36 -26.59 -9.86 6.73
CA LYS A 36 -27.71 -9.01 6.28
C LYS A 36 -27.65 -7.59 6.87
N LYS A 37 -26.91 -7.39 7.97
CA LYS A 37 -26.77 -6.09 8.65
C LYS A 37 -25.45 -5.39 8.36
N VAL A 38 -24.50 -6.06 7.71
CA VAL A 38 -23.17 -5.50 7.42
C VAL A 38 -23.22 -4.75 6.09
N LYS A 39 -22.87 -3.46 6.12
CA LYS A 39 -22.68 -2.69 4.88
C LYS A 39 -21.23 -2.81 4.45
N LEU A 40 -21.01 -3.42 3.29
CA LEU A 40 -19.71 -3.56 2.68
C LEU A 40 -19.57 -2.60 1.50
N THR A 41 -18.50 -1.83 1.48
CA THR A 41 -18.12 -0.93 0.39
C THR A 41 -16.61 -1.04 0.14
N VAL A 42 -16.13 -0.43 -0.93
CA VAL A 42 -14.70 -0.38 -1.27
C VAL A 42 -14.30 1.07 -1.48
N PHE A 43 -13.06 1.39 -1.11
CA PHE A 43 -12.42 2.65 -1.41
C PHE A 43 -10.92 2.45 -1.62
N GLY A 44 -10.30 3.44 -2.26
CA GLY A 44 -8.85 3.53 -2.35
C GLY A 44 -8.38 4.96 -2.08
N ASN A 45 -7.08 5.12 -1.94
CA ASN A 45 -6.47 6.44 -1.85
C ASN A 45 -5.09 6.46 -2.51
N THR A 46 -4.67 7.67 -2.86
CA THR A 46 -3.27 8.03 -2.99
C THR A 46 -2.89 8.93 -1.82
N SER A 47 -1.64 8.85 -1.39
CA SER A 47 -1.14 9.65 -0.28
C SER A 47 0.23 10.23 -0.56
N ASP A 48 0.41 11.48 -0.17
CA ASP A 48 1.71 12.13 -0.07
C ASP A 48 2.17 12.03 1.38
N GLU A 49 3.36 11.51 1.63
CA GLU A 49 3.95 11.41 2.97
C GLU A 49 5.24 12.21 3.06
N PHE A 50 5.35 13.01 4.12
CA PHE A 50 6.53 13.75 4.51
C PHE A 50 7.11 13.11 5.78
N SER A 51 8.38 12.77 5.74
CA SER A 51 9.07 12.09 6.84
C SER A 51 10.56 12.41 6.83
N PHE A 52 11.31 11.70 7.67
CA PHE A 52 12.76 11.69 7.65
C PHE A 52 13.27 10.29 7.33
N VAL A 53 14.33 10.22 6.52
CA VAL A 53 15.10 9.02 6.26
C VAL A 53 16.56 9.43 6.32
N ASP A 54 17.32 8.76 7.17
CA ASP A 54 18.74 9.06 7.41
C ASP A 54 18.98 10.54 7.82
N GLY A 55 18.06 11.11 8.59
CA GLY A 55 18.09 12.50 9.02
C GLY A 55 17.76 13.54 7.92
N ALA A 56 17.64 13.12 6.65
CA ALA A 56 17.22 13.98 5.55
C ALA A 56 15.70 14.01 5.39
N ASN A 57 15.17 15.11 4.85
CA ASN A 57 13.76 15.21 4.49
C ASN A 57 13.44 14.19 3.40
N ALA A 58 12.44 13.35 3.66
CA ALA A 58 11.96 12.36 2.73
C ALA A 58 10.53 12.68 2.27
N TYR A 59 10.30 12.59 0.97
CA TYR A 59 8.98 12.66 0.36
C TYR A 59 8.65 11.31 -0.26
N SER A 60 7.49 10.77 0.09
CA SER A 60 7.02 9.47 -0.38
C SER A 60 5.64 9.56 -1.00
N ILE A 61 5.38 8.70 -1.97
CA ILE A 61 4.06 8.51 -2.56
C ILE A 61 3.54 7.14 -2.15
N GLY A 62 2.30 7.10 -1.68
CA GLY A 62 1.59 5.90 -1.31
C GLY A 62 0.32 5.69 -2.10
N SER A 63 -0.10 4.43 -2.18
CA SER A 63 -1.40 4.03 -2.69
C SER A 63 -2.00 2.96 -1.80
N SER A 64 -3.32 2.95 -1.65
CA SER A 64 -4.01 1.93 -0.85
C SER A 64 -5.39 1.61 -1.39
N GLY A 65 -5.87 0.41 -1.09
CA GLY A 65 -7.22 -0.05 -1.40
C GLY A 65 -7.77 -0.89 -0.26
N ALA A 66 -9.02 -0.66 0.15
CA ALA A 66 -9.60 -1.31 1.32
C ALA A 66 -11.10 -1.60 1.19
N PHE A 67 -11.51 -2.66 1.88
CA PHE A 67 -12.90 -2.94 2.19
C PHE A 67 -13.33 -2.13 3.40
N LEU A 68 -14.48 -1.47 3.30
CA LEU A 68 -15.04 -0.60 4.32
C LEU A 68 -16.36 -1.19 4.84
N PHE A 69 -16.36 -1.52 6.12
CA PHE A 69 -17.45 -2.13 6.86
C PHE A 69 -18.18 -1.07 7.69
N ASN A 70 -19.48 -0.97 7.46
CA ASN A 70 -20.37 -0.03 8.14
C ASN A 70 -19.92 1.42 8.06
N TYR A 71 -19.12 1.76 7.04
CA TYR A 71 -18.46 3.07 6.87
C TYR A 71 -17.49 3.46 7.99
N GLN A 72 -17.16 2.54 8.91
CA GLN A 72 -16.37 2.83 10.11
C GLN A 72 -15.07 2.05 10.16
N TYR A 73 -15.10 0.75 9.86
CA TYR A 73 -13.91 -0.09 9.97
C TYR A 73 -13.42 -0.46 8.59
N PHE A 74 -12.12 -0.46 8.38
CA PHE A 74 -11.57 -0.92 7.11
C PHE A 74 -10.39 -1.87 7.28
N ILE A 75 -10.24 -2.73 6.28
CA ILE A 75 -9.10 -3.61 6.08
C ILE A 75 -8.76 -3.59 4.59
N GLY A 76 -7.48 -3.46 4.30
CA GLY A 76 -7.00 -3.33 2.95
C GLY A 76 -5.52 -3.55 2.85
N MET A 77 -4.99 -3.11 1.72
CA MET A 77 -3.57 -3.14 1.42
C MET A 77 -3.07 -1.74 1.12
N TYR A 78 -1.80 -1.50 1.41
CA TYR A 78 -1.10 -0.28 1.08
C TYR A 78 0.28 -0.59 0.47
N ASN A 79 0.79 0.37 -0.29
CA ASN A 79 2.18 0.45 -0.73
C ASN A 79 2.64 1.90 -0.56
N LEU A 80 3.93 2.09 -0.26
CA LEU A 80 4.56 3.39 -0.07
C LEU A 80 6.00 3.32 -0.56
N ASP A 81 6.38 4.31 -1.37
CA ASP A 81 7.69 4.40 -2.00
C ASP A 81 8.27 5.80 -1.77
N VAL A 82 9.49 5.88 -1.24
CA VAL A 82 10.24 7.14 -1.15
C VAL A 82 10.62 7.60 -2.56
N GLN A 83 10.29 8.85 -2.90
CA GLN A 83 10.55 9.46 -4.20
C GLN A 83 11.66 10.52 -4.15
N SER A 84 11.94 11.07 -2.97
CA SER A 84 13.06 11.98 -2.77
C SER A 84 14.38 11.24 -2.85
N ASP A 85 15.32 11.79 -3.59
CA ASP A 85 16.70 11.34 -3.59
C ASP A 85 17.38 11.65 -2.25
N ILE A 86 17.88 10.62 -1.57
CA ILE A 86 18.63 10.74 -0.32
C ILE A 86 20.04 10.22 -0.59
N MET A 87 20.98 11.15 -0.75
CA MET A 87 22.36 10.83 -1.10
C MET A 87 23.13 10.24 0.07
N ARG A 88 24.00 9.28 -0.22
CA ARG A 88 24.97 8.67 0.67
C ARG A 88 26.38 8.86 0.13
N ASP A 89 27.34 8.83 1.05
CA ASP A 89 28.76 8.89 0.72
C ASP A 89 29.21 7.68 -0.12
N ASN A 90 30.38 7.84 -0.74
CA ASN A 90 31.00 6.77 -1.53
C ASN A 90 31.42 5.60 -0.61
N ILE A 91 31.24 4.38 -1.12
CA ILE A 91 31.53 3.15 -0.39
C ILE A 91 32.77 2.51 -0.98
N TYR A 92 33.71 2.09 -0.13
CA TYR A 92 34.96 1.44 -0.55
C TYR A 92 35.00 -0.03 -0.11
N PRO A 93 35.77 -0.88 -0.82
CA PRO A 93 35.95 -2.28 -0.43
C PRO A 93 36.54 -2.39 0.99
N ASN A 94 36.19 -3.45 1.71
CA ASN A 94 36.72 -3.71 3.05
C ASN A 94 38.25 -3.76 3.04
N GLY A 95 38.89 -3.00 3.93
CA GLY A 95 40.35 -2.85 3.99
C GLY A 95 40.91 -1.75 3.08
N HIS A 96 40.05 -0.91 2.50
CA HIS A 96 40.48 0.36 1.90
C HIS A 96 41.05 1.30 2.96
N HIS A 97 42.14 1.99 2.60
CA HIS A 97 42.65 3.08 3.39
C HIS A 97 43.09 4.19 2.44
N PRO A 98 42.50 5.39 2.50
CA PRO A 98 42.65 6.42 1.47
C PRO A 98 44.12 6.86 1.27
N VAL A 99 44.96 6.67 2.29
CA VAL A 99 46.38 7.06 2.27
C VAL A 99 47.32 5.90 1.91
N THR A 100 46.97 4.64 2.23
CA THR A 100 47.91 3.50 2.11
C THR A 100 47.50 2.47 1.09
N ASN A 101 46.23 2.48 0.64
CA ASN A 101 45.70 1.63 -0.41
C ASN A 101 44.66 2.42 -1.25
N PRO A 102 45.11 3.39 -2.07
CA PRO A 102 44.21 4.16 -2.93
C PRO A 102 43.62 3.22 -3.99
N LEU A 103 42.35 2.88 -3.79
CA LEU A 103 41.51 2.14 -4.73
C LEU A 103 40.35 3.02 -5.14
N ASP A 104 39.84 2.80 -6.35
CA ASP A 104 38.60 3.42 -6.77
C ASP A 104 37.44 2.96 -5.85
N PRO A 105 36.51 3.87 -5.51
CA PRO A 105 35.33 3.51 -4.73
C PRO A 105 34.56 2.36 -5.37
N GLN A 106 34.05 1.45 -4.54
CA GLN A 106 33.24 0.32 -4.99
C GLN A 106 31.87 0.80 -5.49
N TYR A 107 31.29 1.81 -4.82
CA TYR A 107 30.04 2.45 -5.21
C TYR A 107 30.13 3.97 -5.04
N VAL A 108 29.68 4.70 -6.05
CA VAL A 108 29.72 6.18 -6.11
C VAL A 108 28.31 6.72 -6.26
N TYR A 109 28.04 7.92 -5.74
CA TYR A 109 26.74 8.60 -5.91
C TYR A 109 25.54 7.78 -5.44
N ASN A 110 25.72 7.07 -4.33
CA ASN A 110 24.70 6.18 -3.77
C ASN A 110 23.46 6.97 -3.36
N SER A 111 22.29 6.44 -3.71
CA SER A 111 21.00 6.94 -3.23
C SER A 111 20.23 5.83 -2.53
N ILE A 112 19.52 6.18 -1.47
CA ILE A 112 18.69 5.25 -0.72
C ILE A 112 17.37 5.03 -1.46
N SER A 113 17.10 3.77 -1.80
CA SER A 113 15.76 3.30 -2.15
C SER A 113 15.11 2.72 -0.90
N PHE A 114 13.90 3.18 -0.59
CA PHE A 114 13.12 2.67 0.53
C PHE A 114 11.66 2.56 0.12
N HIS A 115 11.16 1.33 0.10
CA HIS A 115 9.77 1.03 -0.18
C HIS A 115 9.22 -0.02 0.77
N HIS A 116 7.93 0.07 1.08
CA HIS A 116 7.25 -0.93 1.89
C HIS A 116 5.76 -0.99 1.57
N GLY A 117 5.17 -2.17 1.78
CA GLY A 117 3.75 -2.41 1.56
C GLY A 117 3.23 -3.51 2.48
N GLY A 118 1.92 -3.63 2.58
CA GLY A 118 1.30 -4.62 3.43
C GLY A 118 -0.14 -4.32 3.77
N LEU A 119 -0.54 -4.65 4.99
CA LEU A 119 -1.90 -4.49 5.49
C LEU A 119 -2.17 -3.09 5.98
N TRP A 120 -3.36 -2.61 5.68
CA TRP A 120 -3.88 -1.33 6.13
C TRP A 120 -5.20 -1.53 6.86
N LEU A 121 -5.24 -1.15 8.13
CA LEU A 121 -6.37 -1.34 9.03
C LEU A 121 -6.78 0.00 9.60
N GLY A 122 -8.06 0.22 9.87
CA GLY A 122 -8.41 1.45 10.57
C GLY A 122 -9.86 1.60 10.96
N TYR A 123 -10.09 2.70 11.66
CA TYR A 123 -11.37 3.10 12.23
C TYR A 123 -11.64 4.58 11.93
N ILE A 124 -12.89 4.87 11.53
CA ILE A 124 -13.38 6.20 11.19
C ILE A 124 -14.49 6.57 12.18
N HIS A 125 -14.25 7.60 12.98
CA HIS A 125 -15.20 8.10 13.95
C HIS A 125 -16.19 9.06 13.29
N LYS A 126 -17.50 8.79 13.37
CA LYS A 126 -18.57 9.65 12.81
C LYS A 126 -18.35 9.99 11.30
N PRO A 127 -18.26 8.98 10.41
CA PRO A 127 -17.97 9.16 8.98
C PRO A 127 -19.00 10.02 8.22
N ASN A 128 -20.17 10.26 8.82
CA ASN A 128 -21.25 11.07 8.27
C ASN A 128 -21.11 12.59 8.51
N LYS A 129 -20.12 13.02 9.30
CA LYS A 129 -19.85 14.45 9.54
C LYS A 129 -18.93 15.01 8.46
N LEU A 130 -19.09 16.30 8.14
CA LEU A 130 -18.27 16.98 7.13
C LEU A 130 -16.78 16.84 7.45
N LEU A 131 -16.42 17.23 8.67
CA LEU A 131 -15.10 17.02 9.27
C LEU A 131 -15.23 15.91 10.32
N HIS A 132 -14.35 14.93 10.26
CA HIS A 132 -14.32 13.82 11.20
C HIS A 132 -12.88 13.32 11.37
N TRP A 133 -12.68 12.43 12.34
CA TRP A 133 -11.36 11.88 12.63
C TRP A 133 -11.37 10.36 12.55
N GLY A 134 -10.19 9.79 12.38
CA GLY A 134 -9.98 8.35 12.37
C GLY A 134 -8.59 7.99 12.86
N ALA A 135 -8.34 6.70 13.00
CA ALA A 135 -7.03 6.16 13.27
C ALA A 135 -6.81 4.95 12.36
N ASP A 136 -5.60 4.82 11.85
CA ASP A 136 -5.21 3.71 11.01
C ASP A 136 -3.85 3.14 11.40
N LEU A 137 -3.63 1.90 11.01
CA LEU A 137 -2.44 1.13 11.27
C LEU A 137 -2.02 0.46 9.98
N LYS A 138 -0.79 0.76 9.57
CA LYS A 138 -0.10 0.07 8.48
C LYS A 138 0.87 -0.93 9.09
N VAL A 139 0.79 -2.18 8.67
CA VAL A 139 1.75 -3.24 9.02
C VAL A 139 2.22 -3.88 7.74
N GLY A 140 3.53 -3.85 7.48
CA GLY A 140 4.05 -4.29 6.20
C GLY A 140 5.48 -4.79 6.25
N MET A 141 5.93 -5.16 5.07
CA MET A 141 7.30 -5.58 4.78
C MET A 141 7.81 -4.72 3.62
N GLY A 142 9.12 -4.61 3.50
CA GLY A 142 9.73 -3.76 2.50
C GLY A 142 11.19 -4.11 2.27
N ILE A 143 11.81 -3.29 1.44
CA ILE A 143 13.23 -3.39 1.14
C ILE A 143 13.85 -2.01 1.30
N ILE A 144 15.07 -1.99 1.82
CA ILE A 144 15.98 -0.86 1.74
C ILE A 144 17.13 -1.29 0.84
N ALA A 145 17.49 -0.46 -0.12
CA ALA A 145 18.60 -0.73 -1.02
C ALA A 145 19.38 0.55 -1.31
N LEU A 146 20.66 0.40 -1.68
CA LEU A 146 21.40 1.46 -2.34
C LEU A 146 21.38 1.22 -3.85
N TYR A 147 21.19 2.30 -4.60
CA TYR A 147 21.38 2.29 -6.05
C TYR A 147 22.38 3.36 -6.46
N ASP A 148 23.20 3.02 -7.46
CA ASP A 148 24.10 3.95 -8.14
C ASP A 148 23.30 4.79 -9.14
N ARG A 149 23.49 6.10 -9.11
CA ARG A 149 22.78 7.06 -9.96
C ARG A 149 23.36 7.16 -11.37
N ASP A 150 24.65 6.88 -11.54
CA ASP A 150 25.40 7.17 -12.77
C ASP A 150 25.53 5.95 -13.69
N LEU A 151 25.12 4.75 -13.23
CA LEU A 151 24.96 3.57 -14.08
C LEU A 151 23.64 3.67 -14.88
N GLU A 152 23.69 3.35 -16.18
CA GLU A 152 22.52 3.39 -17.08
C GLU A 152 21.29 2.73 -16.44
N MET A 153 20.14 3.41 -16.49
CA MET A 153 18.84 2.96 -15.95
C MET A 153 18.39 1.56 -16.39
N SER A 154 19.06 0.95 -17.37
CA SER A 154 18.82 -0.42 -17.85
C SER A 154 19.31 -1.48 -16.85
N VAL A 155 20.14 -1.10 -15.88
CA VAL A 155 20.63 -1.97 -14.82
C VAL A 155 20.43 -1.24 -13.49
N PHE A 156 19.23 -1.35 -12.89
CA PHE A 156 19.05 -1.13 -11.45
C PHE A 156 19.93 -2.17 -10.72
N ASN A 157 21.20 -1.84 -10.60
CA ASN A 157 22.18 -2.60 -9.86
C ASN A 157 22.00 -2.17 -8.40
N GLU A 158 20.86 -2.55 -7.82
CA GLU A 158 20.64 -2.45 -6.39
C GLU A 158 21.70 -3.31 -5.72
N HIS A 159 22.65 -2.65 -5.06
CA HIS A 159 23.73 -3.30 -4.36
C HIS A 159 23.46 -3.16 -2.87
N HIS A 160 23.44 -4.30 -2.17
CA HIS A 160 23.07 -4.42 -0.75
C HIS A 160 21.60 -4.10 -0.49
N LYS A 161 20.84 -5.14 -0.12
CA LYS A 161 19.40 -5.07 0.13
C LYS A 161 19.09 -5.65 1.50
N ASP A 162 18.35 -4.90 2.30
CA ASP A 162 17.86 -5.34 3.59
C ASP A 162 16.35 -5.54 3.52
N TRP A 163 15.89 -6.71 3.98
CA TRP A 163 14.47 -6.99 4.12
C TRP A 163 13.98 -6.47 5.46
N ILE A 164 13.03 -5.54 5.41
CA ILE A 164 12.53 -4.87 6.59
C ILE A 164 11.06 -5.20 6.87
N SER A 165 10.67 -4.94 8.10
CA SER A 165 9.27 -4.90 8.53
C SER A 165 8.93 -3.52 9.07
N VAL A 166 7.70 -3.08 8.83
CA VAL A 166 7.24 -1.73 9.16
C VAL A 166 5.93 -1.79 9.93
N ILE A 167 5.84 -0.99 10.99
CA ILE A 167 4.59 -0.66 11.65
C ILE A 167 4.44 0.87 11.67
N GLN A 168 3.29 1.37 11.25
CA GLN A 168 3.01 2.80 11.20
C GLN A 168 1.58 3.07 11.67
N PRO A 169 1.38 3.36 12.97
CA PRO A 169 0.16 3.96 13.47
C PRO A 169 0.03 5.42 13.01
N GLU A 170 -1.21 5.83 12.74
CA GLU A 170 -1.54 7.16 12.23
C GLU A 170 -2.91 7.63 12.75
N VAL A 171 -3.03 8.90 13.09
CA VAL A 171 -4.30 9.57 13.41
C VAL A 171 -4.62 10.54 12.30
N ASN A 172 -5.90 10.58 11.90
CA ASN A 172 -6.35 11.31 10.71
C ASN A 172 -7.47 12.27 11.03
N ILE A 173 -7.49 13.37 10.29
CA ILE A 173 -8.64 14.24 10.12
C ILE A 173 -9.06 14.16 8.65
N GLU A 174 -10.32 13.80 8.40
CA GLU A 174 -10.89 13.64 7.07
C GLU A 174 -12.00 14.65 6.81
N PHE A 175 -12.02 15.16 5.58
CA PHE A 175 -13.04 16.06 5.07
C PHE A 175 -13.83 15.40 3.95
N ASN A 176 -15.15 15.33 4.12
CA ASN A 176 -16.08 14.84 3.10
C ASN A 176 -16.29 15.93 2.03
N PHE A 177 -15.59 15.82 0.89
CA PHE A 177 -15.77 16.74 -0.24
C PHE A 177 -17.02 16.39 -1.06
N THR A 178 -17.17 15.11 -1.39
CA THR A 178 -18.37 14.58 -2.05
C THR A 178 -18.76 13.25 -1.41
N ARG A 179 -19.84 12.61 -1.89
CA ARG A 179 -20.24 11.27 -1.43
C ARG A 179 -19.24 10.18 -1.80
N TRP A 180 -18.34 10.45 -2.74
CA TRP A 180 -17.38 9.50 -3.28
C TRP A 180 -15.93 9.96 -3.14
N PHE A 181 -15.69 11.18 -2.64
CA PHE A 181 -14.36 11.76 -2.51
C PHE A 181 -14.16 12.42 -1.14
N ARG A 182 -12.99 12.14 -0.54
CA ARG A 182 -12.53 12.75 0.71
C ARG A 182 -11.08 13.21 0.57
N ILE A 183 -10.71 14.21 1.35
CA ILE A 183 -9.31 14.57 1.57
C ILE A 183 -9.01 14.36 3.05
N GLY A 184 -7.87 13.75 3.35
CA GLY A 184 -7.41 13.48 4.70
C GLY A 184 -6.06 14.14 4.98
N LEU A 185 -5.86 14.54 6.22
CA LEU A 185 -4.56 14.87 6.78
C LEU A 185 -4.26 13.89 7.91
N GLY A 186 -3.06 13.34 7.92
CA GLY A 186 -2.64 12.36 8.94
C GLY A 186 -1.33 12.74 9.61
N LEU A 187 -1.20 12.35 10.87
CA LEU A 187 0.03 12.40 11.65
C LEU A 187 0.28 11.04 12.26
N GLY A 188 1.50 10.54 12.14
CA GLY A 188 1.86 9.20 12.58
C GLY A 188 3.32 9.07 12.96
N TYR A 189 3.70 7.83 13.23
CA TYR A 189 5.09 7.46 13.46
C TYR A 189 5.36 6.12 12.77
N ARG A 190 6.33 6.09 11.87
CA ARG A 190 6.81 4.88 11.22
C ARG A 190 7.93 4.29 12.05
N GLN A 191 7.78 3.03 12.45
CA GLN A 191 8.82 2.23 13.07
C GLN A 191 9.24 1.13 12.12
N VAL A 192 10.55 1.04 11.87
CA VAL A 192 11.17 0.07 10.96
C VAL A 192 12.01 -0.92 11.76
N PHE A 193 11.95 -2.18 11.37
CA PHE A 193 12.67 -3.31 11.96
C PHE A 193 13.35 -4.12 10.86
N GLY A 194 14.33 -4.96 11.23
CA GLY A 194 15.00 -5.86 10.28
C GLY A 194 16.08 -5.18 9.44
N VAL A 195 16.59 -4.03 9.89
CA VAL A 195 17.78 -3.40 9.29
C VAL A 195 19.00 -4.22 9.72
N ASP A 196 19.74 -4.74 8.74
CA ASP A 196 20.90 -5.60 8.99
C ASP A 196 22.10 -4.78 9.47
N ASN A 197 23.05 -5.47 10.12
CA ASN A 197 24.27 -4.85 10.64
C ASN A 197 25.44 -4.95 9.64
N THR A 198 25.16 -4.89 8.34
CA THR A 198 26.21 -4.94 7.31
C THR A 198 27.13 -3.72 7.46
N GLU A 199 28.45 -3.94 7.49
CA GLU A 199 29.45 -2.88 7.62
C GLU A 199 30.21 -2.66 6.31
N TYR A 200 30.64 -1.43 6.07
CA TYR A 200 31.47 -1.01 4.93
C TYR A 200 32.57 -0.04 5.37
N THR A 201 33.57 0.17 4.50
CA THR A 201 34.63 1.15 4.74
C THR A 201 34.27 2.47 4.05
N ASN A 202 34.20 3.57 4.82
CA ASN A 202 33.94 4.91 4.26
C ASN A 202 35.20 5.54 3.63
N ASP A 203 35.03 6.75 3.07
CA ASP A 203 36.12 7.56 2.49
C ASP A 203 37.22 7.94 3.48
N GLN A 204 36.95 7.86 4.79
CA GLN A 204 37.92 8.07 5.87
C GLN A 204 38.65 6.78 6.29
N GLY A 205 38.36 5.64 5.65
CA GLY A 205 38.95 4.34 6.00
C GLY A 205 38.40 3.72 7.29
N GLN A 206 37.23 4.18 7.75
CA GLN A 206 36.57 3.68 8.96
C GLN A 206 35.51 2.62 8.61
N SER A 207 35.42 1.54 9.40
CA SER A 207 34.30 0.59 9.33
C SER A 207 33.05 1.24 9.92
N VAL A 208 32.02 1.40 9.10
CA VAL A 208 30.74 2.01 9.47
C VAL A 208 29.60 1.11 9.00
N ARG A 209 28.45 1.18 9.68
CA ARG A 209 27.27 0.41 9.28
C ARG A 209 26.66 1.00 8.01
N LEU A 210 26.25 0.12 7.11
CA LEU A 210 25.52 0.47 5.89
C LEU A 210 24.24 1.23 6.24
N PHE A 211 23.44 0.60 7.09
CA PHE A 211 22.22 1.17 7.64
C PHE A 211 22.26 1.07 9.16
N GLU A 212 21.95 2.16 9.85
CA GLU A 212 21.87 2.18 11.30
C GLU A 212 20.43 1.91 11.76
N PRO A 213 20.27 1.21 12.91
CA PRO A 213 18.97 1.05 13.54
C PRO A 213 18.30 2.41 13.78
N GLY A 214 17.07 2.57 13.30
CA GLY A 214 16.29 3.79 13.50
C GLY A 214 16.41 4.84 12.39
N GLN A 215 17.36 4.73 11.46
CA GLN A 215 17.51 5.67 10.33
C GLN A 215 16.24 5.83 9.47
N PHE A 216 15.41 4.78 9.43
CA PHE A 216 14.18 4.72 8.63
C PHE A 216 12.90 4.91 9.47
N SER A 217 13.07 5.02 10.80
CA SER A 217 11.99 5.27 11.74
C SER A 217 11.84 6.77 11.95
N SER A 218 10.63 7.29 11.81
CA SER A 218 10.40 8.74 11.77
C SER A 218 8.95 9.08 12.10
N PRO A 219 8.68 10.27 12.69
CA PRO A 219 7.36 10.87 12.58
C PRO A 219 6.98 11.05 11.10
N THR A 220 5.69 10.94 10.80
CA THR A 220 5.16 11.11 9.45
C THR A 220 4.01 12.12 9.44
N GLY A 221 3.96 12.93 8.39
CA GLY A 221 2.80 13.76 8.05
C GLY A 221 2.28 13.35 6.69
N THR A 222 0.97 13.14 6.56
CA THR A 222 0.36 12.63 5.33
C THR A 222 -0.76 13.53 4.82
N ILE A 223 -0.87 13.62 3.49
CA ILE A 223 -2.04 14.15 2.79
C ILE A 223 -2.62 12.99 1.98
N LYS A 224 -3.93 12.75 2.08
CA LYS A 224 -4.60 11.61 1.46
C LYS A 224 -5.73 12.09 0.55
N PHE A 225 -5.83 11.50 -0.63
CA PHE A 225 -6.94 11.71 -1.57
C PHE A 225 -7.70 10.40 -1.71
N LEU A 226 -8.87 10.31 -1.08
CA LEU A 226 -9.62 9.07 -0.97
C LEU A 226 -10.82 9.07 -1.90
N VAL A 227 -11.00 7.97 -2.65
CA VAL A 227 -12.12 7.76 -3.57
C VAL A 227 -12.82 6.44 -3.25
N GLY A 228 -14.14 6.44 -3.10
CA GLY A 228 -14.87 5.20 -2.86
C GLY A 228 -16.32 5.36 -2.41
N GLY A 229 -16.90 4.27 -1.95
CA GLY A 229 -18.28 4.22 -1.48
C GLY A 229 -18.43 4.74 -0.05
N PHE A 230 -18.35 6.05 0.18
CA PHE A 230 -18.38 6.63 1.54
C PHE A 230 -19.78 6.92 2.09
N ALA A 231 -20.80 6.86 1.24
CA ALA A 231 -22.19 7.10 1.63
C ALA A 231 -23.14 6.18 0.86
N PRO A 232 -24.36 5.92 1.39
CA PRO A 232 -25.40 5.22 0.64
C PRO A 232 -25.70 5.92 -0.69
N ARG A 233 -26.23 5.22 -1.69
CA ARG A 233 -26.78 5.89 -2.89
C ARG A 233 -28.13 6.54 -2.54
N PRO A 234 -28.45 7.73 -3.07
CA PRO A 234 -29.80 8.27 -2.91
C PRO A 234 -30.75 7.33 -3.65
N HIS A 235 -31.80 6.85 -2.98
CA HIS A 235 -32.88 6.20 -3.69
C HIS A 235 -33.50 7.27 -4.60
N GLY A 236 -33.52 7.02 -5.91
CA GLY A 236 -34.34 7.81 -6.81
C GLY A 236 -35.77 7.75 -6.28
N LYS A 237 -36.35 8.91 -5.97
CA LYS A 237 -37.79 8.98 -5.83
C LYS A 237 -38.34 8.53 -7.17
N ASN A 238 -38.95 7.35 -7.22
CA ASN A 238 -39.84 7.00 -8.32
C ASN A 238 -40.93 8.07 -8.29
N ASN A 239 -40.82 9.07 -9.17
CA ASN A 239 -41.94 9.91 -9.54
C ASN A 239 -42.94 8.98 -10.24
N ARG A 240 -43.77 8.30 -9.44
CA ARG A 240 -45.10 7.94 -9.88
C ARG A 240 -45.79 9.28 -10.09
N PHE A 241 -45.76 9.75 -11.33
CA PHE A 241 -46.77 10.66 -11.83
C PHE A 241 -48.10 9.95 -11.58
N GLY A 242 -48.78 10.34 -10.51
CA GLY A 242 -50.17 10.00 -10.30
C GLY A 242 -50.93 10.61 -11.46
N GLU A 243 -51.49 9.71 -12.27
CA GLU A 243 -52.73 9.96 -12.99
C GLU A 243 -53.74 10.53 -11.98
N ASN A 244 -53.88 11.86 -11.95
CA ASN A 244 -55.15 12.45 -11.56
C ASN A 244 -55.87 12.74 -12.87
N GLY A 245 -56.64 11.73 -13.28
CA GLY A 245 -57.70 11.89 -14.25
C GLY A 245 -58.70 12.95 -13.79
N PHE A 246 -59.34 13.50 -14.80
CA PHE A 246 -60.58 14.27 -14.74
C PHE A 246 -61.54 13.77 -13.65
N ASP A 247 -62.01 14.70 -12.83
CA ASP A 247 -63.44 15.00 -12.63
C ASP A 247 -63.58 16.40 -12.02
#